data_AF-A0A3D0SS34-F1
#
_entry.id   AF-A0A3D0SS34-F1
#
_cell.length_a   1.000
_cell.length_b   1.000
_cell.length_c   1.000
_cell.angle_alpha   90.00
_cell.angle_beta   90.00
_cell.angle_gamma   90.00
#
_symmetry.space_group_name_H-M   'P 1'
#
loop_
_entity.id
_entity.type
_entity.pdbx_description
1 polymer ?
#
loop_
_entity_poly.entity_id
_entity_poly.type
_entity_poly.pdbx_seq_one_letter_code
_entity_poly.pdbx_strand_id
1 'polypeptide(L)' 'MTTFQRQRILYQGGFFILFMFAPLFDLLRFDLIAGHLIVFGVPWTLGLEDYLAGRISNQQMTLNILLRVIAP' A
#
# COMPACT_ATOMS: atom_id res chain seq x y z
N MET A 1 -4.32 32.66 14.32
CA MET A 1 -4.79 31.28 14.01
C MET A 1 -4.71 30.45 15.28
N THR A 2 -5.76 29.71 15.64
CA THR A 2 -5.67 28.77 16.77
C THR A 2 -4.78 27.58 16.39
N THR A 3 -4.21 26.89 17.38
CA THR A 3 -3.35 25.71 17.16
C THR A 3 -4.06 24.64 16.32
N PHE A 4 -5.37 24.46 16.52
CA PHE A 4 -6.21 23.55 15.73
C PHE A 4 -6.32 23.95 14.24
N GLN A 5 -6.50 25.23 13.93
CA GLN A 5 -6.58 25.70 12.55
C GLN A 5 -5.24 25.49 11.82
N ARG A 6 -4.11 25.72 12.52
CA ARG A 6 -2.77 25.47 11.98
C ARG A 6 -2.55 23.99 11.68
N GLN A 7 -2.93 23.10 12.60
CA GLN A 7 -2.84 21.65 12.38
C GLN A 7 -3.69 21.21 11.19
N ARG A 8 -4.93 21.71 11.06
CA ARG A 8 -5.80 21.40 9.92
C ARG A 8 -5.14 21.73 8.59
N ILE A 9 -4.58 22.94 8.46
CA ILE A 9 -3.90 23.37 7.23
C ILE A 9 -2.68 22.48 6.95
N LEU A 10 -1.90 22.14 7.99
CA LEU A 10 -0.73 21.27 7.85
C LEU A 10 -1.12 19.87 7.36
N TYR A 11 -2.16 19.25 7.93
CA TYR A 11 -2.60 17.92 7.50
C TYR A 11 -3.19 17.94 6.10
N GLN A 12 -4.02 18.94 5.76
CA GLN A 12 -4.60 19.07 4.43
C GLN A 12 -3.51 19.30 3.37
N GLY A 13 -2.61 20.27 3.60
CA GLY A 13 -1.50 20.56 2.70
C GLY A 13 -0.54 19.38 2.58
N GLY A 14 -0.18 18.74 3.71
CA GLY A 14 0.66 17.56 3.75
C GLY A 14 0.05 16.38 2.98
N PHE A 15 -1.26 16.16 3.08
CA PHE A 15 -1.96 15.14 2.29
C PHE A 15 -1.84 15.40 0.78
N PHE A 16 -2.12 16.62 0.33
CA PHE A 16 -2.01 16.95 -1.10
C PHE A 16 -0.58 16.87 -1.61
N ILE A 17 0.39 17.36 -0.84
CA ILE A 17 1.82 17.27 -1.18
C ILE A 17 2.22 15.79 -1.28
N LEU A 18 1.89 14.96 -0.29
CA LEU A 18 2.19 13.53 -0.31
C LEU A 18 1.64 12.87 -1.58
N PHE A 19 0.37 13.10 -1.92
CA PHE A 19 -0.25 12.47 -3.09
C PHE A 19 0.22 13.04 -4.42
N MET A 20 0.62 14.31 -4.46
CA MET A 20 1.24 14.92 -5.63
C MET A 20 2.61 14.28 -5.94
N PHE A 21 3.40 13.98 -4.91
CA PHE A 21 4.72 13.36 -5.05
C PHE A 21 4.70 11.83 -5.06
N ALA A 22 3.62 11.20 -4.59
CA ALA A 22 3.47 9.75 -4.55
C ALA A 22 3.81 9.02 -5.86
N PRO A 23 3.33 9.44 -7.05
CA PRO A 23 3.67 8.76 -8.30
C PRO A 23 5.10 9.04 -8.78
N LEU A 24 5.73 10.13 -8.35
CA LEU A 24 7.09 10.50 -8.78
C LEU A 24 8.17 9.67 -8.07
N PHE A 25 7.90 9.27 -6.83
CA PHE A 25 8.83 8.53 -5.98
C PHE A 25 8.33 7.11 -5.65
N ASP A 26 7.32 6.61 -6.37
CA ASP A 26 6.73 5.29 -6.11
C ASP A 26 6.30 5.08 -4.63
N LEU A 27 5.83 6.15 -3.96
CA LEU A 27 5.48 6.08 -2.54
C LEU A 27 4.24 5.21 -2.32
N LEU A 28 3.25 5.36 -3.21
CA LEU A 28 1.97 4.66 -3.14
C LEU A 28 1.36 4.61 -4.54
N ARG A 29 1.54 3.48 -5.25
CA ARG A 29 1.06 3.30 -6.62
C ARG A 29 0.51 1.89 -6.81
N PHE A 30 -0.66 1.74 -7.44
CA PHE A 30 -1.13 0.43 -7.86
C PHE A 30 -0.67 0.13 -9.29
N ASP A 31 0.04 -0.98 -9.48
CA ASP A 31 0.44 -1.44 -10.80
C ASP A 31 -0.68 -2.30 -11.40
N LEU A 32 -1.33 -1.80 -12.47
CA LEU A 32 -2.41 -2.50 -13.16
C LEU A 32 -1.93 -3.70 -13.98
N ILE A 33 -0.67 -3.72 -14.41
CA ILE A 33 -0.10 -4.80 -15.22
C ILE A 33 0.32 -5.95 -14.31
N ALA A 34 1.03 -5.62 -13.23
CA ALA A 34 1.55 -6.61 -12.29
C ALA A 34 0.57 -6.96 -11.16
N GLY A 35 -0.54 -6.21 -11.03
CA GLY A 35 -1.65 -6.53 -10.12
C GLY A 35 -1.34 -6.38 -8.63
N HIS A 36 -0.38 -5.54 -8.26
CA HIS A 36 0.02 -5.33 -6.87
C HIS A 36 0.20 -3.84 -6.53
N LEU A 37 0.16 -3.53 -5.24
CA LEU A 37 0.43 -2.19 -4.74
C LEU A 37 1.94 -2.03 -4.54
N ILE A 38 2.48 -0.87 -4.89
CA ILE A 38 3.84 -0.46 -4.58
C ILE A 38 3.77 0.51 -3.41
N VAL A 39 4.52 0.23 -2.36
CA VAL A 39 4.64 1.08 -1.17
C VAL A 39 6.11 1.37 -0.91
N PHE A 40 6.47 2.66 -0.91
CA PHE A 40 7.86 3.12 -0.81
C PHE A 40 8.81 2.44 -1.81
N GLY A 41 8.36 2.23 -3.05
CA GLY A 41 9.12 1.54 -4.10
C GLY A 41 9.20 0.02 -3.96
N VAL A 42 8.62 -0.55 -2.90
CA VAL A 42 8.61 -2.01 -2.67
C VAL A 42 7.28 -2.60 -3.17
N PRO A 43 7.31 -3.68 -3.98
CA PRO A 43 6.10 -4.37 -4.39
C PRO A 43 5.47 -5.08 -3.19
N TRP A 44 4.29 -4.63 -2.78
CA TRP A 44 3.46 -5.27 -1.78
C TRP A 44 2.59 -6.32 -2.46
N THR A 45 3.09 -7.56 -2.50
CA THR A 45 2.34 -8.70 -3.06
C THR A 45 1.58 -9.45 -1.97
N LEU A 46 0.36 -9.89 -2.30
CA LEU A 46 -0.48 -10.70 -1.42
C LEU A 46 -0.01 -12.17 -1.30
N GLY A 47 1.11 -12.52 -1.94
CA GLY A 47 1.65 -13.89 -1.94
C GLY A 47 0.79 -14.89 -2.70
N LEU A 48 -0.05 -14.40 -3.63
CA LEU A 48 -0.92 -15.23 -4.46
C LEU A 48 -0.14 -16.10 -5.46
N GLU A 49 1.12 -15.75 -5.71
CA GLU A 49 2.02 -16.44 -6.64
C GLU A 49 2.16 -17.92 -6.29
N ASP A 50 2.33 -18.24 -5.01
CA ASP A 50 2.46 -19.63 -4.54
C ASP A 50 1.14 -20.40 -4.61
N TYR A 51 0.02 -19.70 -4.45
CA TYR A 51 -1.31 -20.28 -4.59
C TYR A 51 -1.61 -20.60 -6.07
N LEU A 52 -1.33 -19.65 -6.96
CA LEU A 52 -1.48 -19.83 -8.41
C LEU A 52 -0.54 -20.92 -8.95
N ALA A 53 0.65 -21.09 -8.35
CA ALA A 53 1.59 -22.16 -8.66
C ALA A 53 1.21 -23.52 -8.04
N GLY A 54 0.08 -23.62 -7.31
CA GLY A 54 -0.39 -24.86 -6.69
C GLY A 54 0.47 -25.35 -5.52
N ARG A 55 1.32 -24.49 -4.94
CA ARG A 55 2.26 -24.85 -3.86
C ARG A 55 1.64 -24.72 -2.46
N ILE A 56 0.58 -23.92 -2.32
CA ILE A 56 -0.11 -23.69 -1.04
C ILE A 56 -1.61 -23.96 -1.17
N SER A 57 -2.22 -24.39 -0.07
CA SER A 57 -3.67 -24.65 0.00
C SER A 57 -4.47 -23.34 0.16
N ASN A 58 -5.78 -23.38 -0.10
CA ASN A 58 -6.69 -22.24 0.07
C ASN A 58 -6.65 -21.66 1.51
N GLN A 59 -6.43 -22.52 2.50
CA GLN A 59 -6.32 -22.12 3.91
C GLN A 59 -5.03 -21.33 4.16
N GLN A 60 -3.91 -21.80 3.60
CA GLN A 60 -2.62 -21.11 3.69
C GLN A 60 -2.62 -19.78 2.94
N MET A 61 -3.25 -19.71 1.76
CA MET A 61 -3.47 -18.48 1.01
C MET A 61 -4.25 -17.45 1.84
N THR A 62 -5.37 -17.86 2.44
CA THR A 62 -6.22 -16.96 3.26
C THR A 62 -5.44 -16.40 4.46
N LEU A 63 -4.69 -17.24 5.16
CA LEU A 63 -3.84 -16.81 6.27
C LEU A 63 -2.73 -15.86 5.82
N ASN A 64 -2.05 -16.15 4.71
CA ASN A 64 -1.02 -15.28 4.16
C ASN A 64 -1.57 -13.90 3.79
N ILE A 65 -2.76 -13.83 3.17
CA ILE A 65 -3.42 -12.56 2.85
C ILE A 65 -3.73 -11.79 4.14
N LEU A 66 -4.35 -12.43 5.13
CA LEU A 66 -4.70 -11.77 6.39
C LEU A 66 -3.47 -11.23 7.12
N LEU A 67 -2.39 -12.00 7.16
CA LEU A 67 -1.15 -11.58 7.79
C LEU A 67 -0.49 -10.44 7.02
N ARG A 68 -0.42 -10.52 5.69
CA ARG A 68 0.19 -9.49 4.84
C ARG A 68 -0.63 -8.21 4.69
N VAL A 69 -1.92 -8.21 5.04
CA VAL A 69 -2.76 -7.01 5.10
C VAL A 69 -2.47 -6.19 6.37
N ILE A 70 -2.09 -6.85 7.47
CA ILE A 70 -1.83 -6.20 8.77
C ILE A 70 -0.35 -5.88 8.96
N ALA A 71 0.54 -6.76 8.48
CA ALA A 71 1.98 -6.59 8.55
C ALA A 71 2.57 -6.57 7.12
N PRO A 72 3.09 -5.43 6.65
CA PRO A 72 3.77 -5.35 5.35
C PRO A 72 5.07 -6.18 5.33
#